data_AF-A0AB37GPD5-F1
#
_entry.id   AF-A0AB37GPD5-F1
#
_cell.length_a   1.000
_cell.length_b   1.000
_cell.length_c   1.000
_cell.angle_alpha   90.00
_cell.angle_beta   90.00
_cell.angle_gamma   90.00
#
_symmetry.space_group_name_H-M   'P 1'
#
loop_
_entity.id
_entity.type
_entity.pdbx_description
1 polymer ?
#
loop_
_entity_poly.entity_id
_entity_poly.type
_entity_poly.pdbx_seq_one_letter_code
_entity_poly.pdbx_strand_id
1 'polypeptide(L)'
;MKIKLGHNVYIIYIQCTVIVSIGEIVLKFINAKPRLNEILDERGISQLKLSQITGISQSAINRFDRNKQHLDNHLFIISRVLGITIEELFEVEEEEENK
;
A
#
# COMPACT_ATOMS: atom_id res chain seq x y z
N MET A 1 -25.81 -47.79 -6.35
CA MET A 1 -24.57 -47.56 -7.13
C MET A 1 -23.83 -46.39 -6.49
N LYS A 2 -22.76 -46.65 -5.73
CA LYS A 2 -21.99 -45.61 -5.02
C LYS A 2 -20.96 -45.02 -5.98
N ILE A 3 -21.22 -43.82 -6.48
CA ILE A 3 -20.27 -43.09 -7.32
C ILE A 3 -19.17 -42.59 -6.38
N LYS A 4 -17.99 -43.23 -6.42
CA LYS A 4 -16.79 -42.70 -5.76
C LYS A 4 -16.37 -41.45 -6.54
N LEU A 5 -16.73 -40.28 -6.02
CA LEU A 5 -16.17 -39.00 -6.46
C LEU A 5 -14.69 -39.00 -6.05
N GLY A 6 -13.83 -39.46 -6.97
CA GLY A 6 -12.38 -39.47 -6.77
C GLY A 6 -11.84 -38.05 -6.65
N HIS A 7 -10.76 -37.88 -5.88
CA HIS A 7 -10.02 -36.61 -5.71
C HIS A 7 -9.84 -35.79 -7.00
N ASN A 8 -9.79 -36.45 -8.16
CA ASN A 8 -9.68 -35.81 -9.46
C ASN A 8 -10.84 -34.85 -9.77
N VAL A 9 -12.09 -35.19 -9.39
CA VAL A 9 -13.27 -34.32 -9.61
C VAL A 9 -13.21 -33.07 -8.73
N TYR A 10 -12.68 -33.21 -7.50
CA TYR A 10 -12.56 -32.11 -6.53
C TYR A 10 -11.43 -31.13 -6.92
N ILE A 11 -10.33 -31.64 -7.49
CA ILE A 11 -9.21 -30.82 -7.99
C ILE A 11 -9.67 -29.98 -9.21
N ILE A 12 -10.46 -30.56 -10.12
CA ILE A 12 -11.01 -29.85 -11.28
C ILE A 12 -12.00 -28.76 -10.82
N TYR A 13 -12.82 -29.02 -9.81
CA TYR A 13 -13.74 -28.02 -9.23
C TYR A 13 -12.99 -26.86 -8.56
N ILE A 14 -11.93 -27.16 -7.78
CA ILE A 14 -11.08 -26.13 -7.15
C ILE A 14 -10.37 -25.27 -8.20
N GLN A 15 -9.80 -25.88 -9.25
CA GLN A 15 -9.21 -25.14 -10.36
C GLN A 15 -10.23 -24.25 -11.07
N CYS A 16 -11.44 -24.76 -11.34
CA CYS A 16 -12.49 -24.00 -12.03
C CYS A 16 -13.03 -22.84 -11.18
N THR A 17 -13.26 -23.01 -9.87
CA THR A 17 -13.69 -21.92 -8.98
C THR A 17 -12.63 -20.82 -8.85
N VAL A 18 -11.35 -21.20 -8.79
CA VAL A 18 -10.24 -20.23 -8.76
C VAL A 18 -10.18 -19.48 -10.09
N ILE A 19 -10.24 -20.16 -11.24
CA ILE A 19 -10.21 -19.52 -12.58
C ILE A 19 -11.38 -18.54 -12.80
N VAL A 20 -12.58 -18.83 -12.28
CA VAL A 20 -13.75 -17.93 -12.41
C VAL A 20 -13.63 -16.69 -11.50
N SER A 21 -13.03 -16.79 -10.30
CA SER A 21 -12.72 -15.61 -9.48
C SER A 21 -11.53 -14.79 -10.01
N ILE A 22 -10.69 -15.36 -10.87
CA ILE A 22 -9.56 -14.66 -11.51
C ILE A 22 -10.01 -13.81 -12.73
N GLY A 23 -11.31 -13.84 -13.08
CA GLY A 23 -11.89 -13.09 -14.20
C GLY A 23 -11.87 -11.56 -14.09
N GLU A 24 -11.48 -10.98 -12.95
CA GLU A 24 -11.31 -9.53 -12.76
C GLU A 24 -10.01 -9.17 -12.02
N ILE A 25 -8.92 -9.90 -12.24
CA ILE A 25 -7.60 -9.30 -11.95
C ILE A 25 -7.30 -8.31 -13.09
N VAL A 26 -8.03 -7.19 -13.08
CA VAL A 26 -7.61 -5.99 -13.80
C VAL A 26 -6.31 -5.59 -13.14
N LEU A 27 -5.20 -5.68 -13.88
CA LEU A 27 -3.91 -5.12 -13.47
C LEU A 27 -4.09 -3.61 -13.39
N LYS A 28 -4.54 -3.13 -12.22
CA LYS A 28 -4.65 -1.71 -11.94
C LYS A 28 -3.25 -1.16 -11.77
N PHE A 29 -2.90 -0.19 -12.60
CA PHE A 29 -1.66 0.54 -12.42
C PHE A 29 -1.82 1.46 -11.21
N ILE A 30 -0.98 1.28 -10.20
CA ILE A 30 -1.00 2.09 -8.97
C ILE A 30 0.05 3.19 -9.12
N ASN A 31 -0.41 4.44 -9.16
CA ASN A 31 0.43 5.62 -9.06
C ASN A 31 0.33 6.17 -7.63
N ALA A 32 1.44 6.16 -6.88
CA ALA A 32 1.49 6.64 -5.50
C ALA A 32 2.41 7.85 -5.38
N LYS A 33 1.87 8.97 -4.90
CA LYS A 33 2.60 10.22 -4.70
C LYS A 33 2.67 10.54 -3.20
N PRO A 34 3.87 10.72 -2.61
CA PRO A 34 3.94 10.98 -1.17
C PRO A 34 3.35 12.36 -0.82
N ARG A 35 2.64 12.44 0.30
CA ARG A 35 1.92 13.65 0.77
C ARG A 35 2.17 13.98 2.25
N LEU A 36 3.36 13.69 2.77
CA LEU A 36 3.65 13.84 4.20
C LEU A 36 3.48 15.29 4.69
N ASN A 37 3.89 16.29 3.90
CA ASN A 37 3.78 17.69 4.35
C ASN A 37 2.33 18.14 4.52
N GLU A 38 1.45 17.69 3.65
CA GLU A 38 0.02 17.98 3.75
C GLU A 38 -0.56 17.43 5.06
N ILE A 39 -0.24 16.17 5.39
CA ILE A 39 -0.66 15.53 6.65
C ILE A 39 -0.13 16.28 7.88
N LEU A 40 1.11 16.78 7.79
CA LEU A 40 1.73 17.54 8.86
C LEU A 40 1.07 18.91 9.04
N ASP A 41 0.75 19.60 7.95
CA ASP A 41 0.09 20.90 7.94
C ASP A 41 -1.35 20.80 8.48
N GLU A 42 -2.11 19.78 8.06
CA GLU A 42 -3.45 19.47 8.58
C GLU A 42 -3.46 19.28 10.11
N ARG A 43 -2.36 18.76 10.66
CA ARG A 43 -2.21 18.44 12.09
C ARG A 43 -1.45 19.50 12.88
N GLY A 44 -0.97 20.55 12.24
CA GLY A 44 -0.16 21.59 12.86
C GLY A 44 1.17 21.07 13.44
N ILE A 45 1.74 20.00 12.86
CA ILE A 45 3.00 19.40 13.30
C ILE A 45 4.13 19.86 12.39
N SER A 46 5.20 20.45 12.95
CA SER A 46 6.35 20.82 12.13
C SER A 46 7.20 19.60 11.74
N GLN A 47 7.88 19.67 10.58
CA GLN A 47 8.87 18.66 10.18
C GLN A 47 9.97 18.45 11.23
N LEU A 48 10.39 19.52 11.92
CA LEU A 48 11.36 19.45 13.00
C LEU A 48 10.81 18.62 14.17
N LYS A 49 9.54 18.84 14.54
CA LYS A 49 8.90 18.07 15.60
C LYS A 49 8.78 16.60 15.23
N LEU A 50 8.40 16.29 13.98
CA LEU A 50 8.38 14.91 13.49
C LEU A 50 9.78 14.28 13.56
N SER A 51 10.82 15.01 13.19
CA SER A 51 12.22 14.55 13.27
C SER A 51 12.60 14.17 14.70
N GLN A 52 12.23 14.99 15.68
CA GLN A 52 12.51 14.73 17.09
C GLN A 52 11.77 13.49 17.62
N ILE A 53 10.51 13.28 17.23
CA ILE A 53 9.70 12.17 17.73
C ILE A 53 10.12 10.85 17.07
N THR A 54 10.43 10.88 15.77
CA THR A 54 10.76 9.68 14.99
C THR A 54 12.25 9.30 15.06
N GLY A 55 13.12 10.24 15.42
CA GLY A 55 14.58 10.08 15.32
C GLY A 55 15.11 10.12 13.88
N ILE A 56 14.25 10.30 12.88
CA ILE A 56 14.63 10.43 11.48
C ILE A 56 15.21 11.83 11.25
N SER A 57 16.30 11.94 10.47
CA SER A 57 16.92 13.24 10.21
C SER A 57 15.94 14.22 9.55
N GLN A 58 16.01 15.49 9.94
CA GLN A 58 15.17 16.53 9.36
C GLN A 58 15.36 16.63 7.84
N SER A 59 16.57 16.38 7.34
CA SER A 59 16.85 16.32 5.90
C SER A 59 16.13 15.18 5.18
N ALA A 60 15.97 14.02 5.83
CA ALA A 60 15.21 12.90 5.25
C ALA A 60 13.71 13.21 5.23
N ILE A 61 13.16 13.80 6.29
CA ILE A 61 11.76 14.24 6.34
C ILE A 61 11.48 15.32 5.29
N ASN A 62 12.34 16.33 5.18
CA ASN A 62 12.15 17.42 4.20
C ASN A 62 12.18 16.92 2.74
N ARG A 63 12.91 15.83 2.47
CA ARG A 63 12.99 15.22 1.14
C ARG A 63 11.89 14.19 0.89
N PHE A 64 11.07 13.84 1.88
CA PHE A 64 10.06 12.78 1.76
C PHE A 64 9.20 12.97 0.52
N ASP A 65 8.47 14.08 0.38
CA ASP A 65 7.56 14.29 -0.76
C ASP A 65 8.24 14.43 -2.14
N ARG A 66 9.57 14.62 -2.17
CA ARG A 66 10.33 14.78 -3.42
C ARG A 66 11.11 13.51 -3.81
N ASN A 67 11.24 12.56 -2.90
CA ASN A 67 12.00 11.34 -3.14
C ASN A 67 11.12 10.30 -3.82
N LYS A 68 11.68 9.60 -4.82
CA LYS A 68 11.03 8.45 -5.44
C LYS A 68 11.18 7.16 -4.64
N GLN A 69 12.07 7.15 -3.65
CA GLN A 69 12.40 5.99 -2.84
C GLN A 69 12.43 6.38 -1.36
N HIS A 70 11.81 5.54 -0.53
CA HIS A 70 11.80 5.67 0.92
C HIS A 70 12.41 4.43 1.55
N LEU A 71 12.94 4.58 2.76
CA LEU A 71 13.33 3.44 3.56
C LEU A 71 12.08 2.86 4.23
N ASP A 72 11.89 1.55 4.14
CA ASP A 72 10.73 0.87 4.72
C ASP A 72 10.56 1.21 6.21
N ASN A 73 11.67 1.18 6.96
CA ASN A 73 11.69 1.53 8.38
C ASN A 73 11.13 2.95 8.63
N HIS A 74 11.41 3.91 7.74
CA HIS A 74 10.88 5.27 7.89
C HIS A 74 9.37 5.29 7.69
N LEU A 75 8.86 4.57 6.69
CA LEU A 75 7.41 4.47 6.43
C LEU A 75 6.68 3.94 7.66
N PHE A 76 7.16 2.82 8.24
CA PHE A 76 6.56 2.22 9.42
C PHE A 76 6.69 3.10 10.68
N ILE A 77 7.80 3.80 10.89
CA ILE A 77 7.97 4.68 12.05
C ILE A 77 7.04 5.89 11.95
N ILE A 78 7.02 6.55 10.79
CA ILE A 78 6.20 7.74 10.57
C ILE A 78 4.72 7.38 10.68
N SER A 79 4.27 6.29 10.03
CA SER A 79 2.87 5.86 10.08
C SER A 79 2.41 5.57 11.52
N ARG A 80 3.23 4.87 12.31
CA ARG A 80 2.93 4.59 13.73
C ARG A 80 2.89 5.84 14.60
N VAL A 81 3.84 6.77 14.43
CA VAL A 81 3.90 8.03 15.21
C VAL A 81 2.72 8.92 14.89
N LEU A 82 2.31 8.96 13.61
CA LEU A 82 1.15 9.72 13.18
C LEU A 82 -0.17 8.95 13.40
N GLY A 83 -0.14 7.66 13.75
CA GLY A 83 -1.36 6.86 13.93
C GLY A 83 -2.18 6.71 12.64
N ILE A 84 -1.49 6.58 11.50
CA ILE A 84 -2.09 6.34 10.17
C ILE A 84 -1.52 5.06 9.57
N THR A 85 -2.16 4.58 8.51
CA THR A 85 -1.64 3.51 7.65
C THR A 85 -0.47 4.03 6.79
N ILE A 86 0.30 3.11 6.20
CA ILE A 86 1.36 3.49 5.26
C ILE A 86 0.76 4.05 3.97
N GLU A 87 -0.38 3.52 3.51
CA GLU A 87 -1.06 4.00 2.30
C GLU A 87 -1.49 5.46 2.42
N GLU A 88 -1.97 5.88 3.59
CA GLU A 88 -2.33 7.29 3.86
C GLU A 88 -1.15 8.26 3.76
N LEU A 89 0.11 7.80 3.79
CA LEU A 89 1.28 8.65 3.51
C LEU A 89 1.37 9.06 2.03
N PHE A 90 0.54 8.47 1.17
CA PHE A 90 0.54 8.66 -0.27
C PHE A 90 -0.87 9.04 -0.75
N GLU A 91 -0.90 9.89 -1.76
CA GLU A 91 -2.03 10.03 -2.67
C GLU A 91 -1.92 8.89 -3.70
N VAL A 92 -2.91 7.98 -3.71
CA VAL A 92 -2.90 6.78 -4.55
C VAL A 92 -3.97 6.92 -5.62
N GLU A 93 -3.55 6.85 -6.88
CA GLU A 93 -4.41 6.83 -8.06
C GLU A 93 -4.36 5.42 -8.68
N GLU A 94 -5.53 4.81 -8.85
CA GLU A 94 -5.68 3.55 -9.56
C GLU A 94 -6.11 3.85 -11.00
N GLU A 95 -5.27 3.50 -11.97
CA GLU A 95 -5.62 3.57 -13.40
C GLU A 95 -6.00 2.18 -13.91
N GLU A 96 -7.17 2.08 -14.55
CA GLU A 96 -7.54 0.93 -15.36
C GLU A 96 -6.80 1.04 -16.70
N GLU A 97 -5.98 0.04 -17.07
CA GLU A 97 -5.39 -0.04 -18.40
C GLU A 97 -6.51 -0.17 -19.46
N ASN A 98 -7.01 0.96 -19.95
CA ASN A 98 -7.75 1.04 -21.20
C ASN A 98 -6.74 1.23 -22.34
N LYS A 99 -6.13 0.14 -22.82
CA LYS A 99 -5.38 0.13 -24.09
C LYS A 99 -6.12 -0.64 -25.16
#